data_AF-A0A3E0Q188-F1
#
_entry.id   AF-A0A3E0Q188-F1
#
_cell.length_a   1.000
_cell.length_b   1.000
_cell.length_c   1.000
_cell.angle_alpha   90.00
_cell.angle_beta   90.00
_cell.angle_gamma   90.00
#
_symmetry.space_group_name_H-M   'P 1'
#
loop_
_entity.id
_entity.type
_entity.pdbx_description
1 polymer ?
#
loop_
_entity_poly.entity_id
_entity_poly.type
_entity_poly.pdbx_seq_one_letter_code
_entity_poly.pdbx_strand_id
1 'polypeptide(L)'
;MADLDAEERALVDDLIRRFEAGAGWNEFENHAFGRIAALYDGRGVARAESLKTAVYRIAQDLGGRIGIKAGYVRMPDYRDELAVLIQRQFKSRREFCRRTGLSEDMLSHVLARRKHLSMESLTDALGRIGYTLQITPTHAAEAAEH
;
A
#
# COMPACT_ATOMS: atom_id res chain seq x y z
N MET A 1 10.21 -8.46 -13.40
CA MET A 1 9.94 -7.93 -14.75
C MET A 1 9.79 -9.02 -15.83
N ALA A 2 9.79 -10.32 -15.49
CA ALA A 2 9.75 -11.41 -16.48
C ALA A 2 8.35 -11.66 -17.09
N ASP A 3 7.27 -11.17 -16.48
CA ASP A 3 5.88 -11.42 -16.92
C ASP A 3 5.21 -10.24 -17.66
N LEU A 4 5.94 -9.16 -18.00
CA LEU A 4 5.37 -8.04 -18.76
C LEU A 4 5.60 -8.23 -20.25
N ASP A 5 4.54 -8.09 -21.04
CA ASP A 5 4.64 -8.02 -22.49
C ASP A 5 5.28 -6.70 -22.96
N ALA A 6 5.47 -6.56 -24.27
CA ALA A 6 6.17 -5.41 -24.85
C ALA A 6 5.45 -4.07 -24.62
N GLU A 7 4.11 -4.04 -24.70
CA GLU A 7 3.34 -2.80 -24.52
C GLU A 7 3.24 -2.44 -23.04
N GLU A 8 3.05 -3.43 -22.18
CA GLU A 8 3.07 -3.25 -20.73
C GLU A 8 4.42 -2.72 -20.25
N ARG A 9 5.52 -3.27 -20.78
CA ARG A 9 6.88 -2.81 -20.48
C ARG A 9 7.11 -1.38 -20.95
N ALA A 10 6.73 -1.06 -22.20
CA ALA A 10 6.84 0.29 -22.73
C ALA A 10 6.04 1.30 -21.90
N LEU A 11 4.85 0.90 -21.41
CA LEU A 11 4.06 1.74 -20.50
C LEU A 11 4.77 1.90 -19.16
N VAL A 12 5.26 0.83 -18.54
CA VAL A 12 6.02 0.93 -17.28
C VAL A 12 7.24 1.85 -17.42
N ASP A 13 8.00 1.74 -18.51
CA ASP A 13 9.16 2.60 -18.76
C ASP A 13 8.77 4.07 -18.94
N ASP A 14 7.63 4.36 -19.55
CA ASP A 14 7.06 5.72 -19.62
C ASP A 14 6.67 6.26 -18.23
N LEU A 15 6.03 5.43 -17.41
CA LEU A 15 5.66 5.80 -16.03
C LEU A 15 6.90 6.09 -15.19
N ILE A 16 7.94 5.25 -15.27
CA ILE A 16 9.20 5.45 -14.54
C ILE A 16 9.86 6.76 -14.98
N ARG A 17 9.98 7.02 -16.28
CA ARG A 17 10.57 8.28 -16.78
C ARG A 17 9.84 9.52 -16.27
N ARG A 18 8.50 9.48 -16.21
CA ARG A 18 7.70 10.60 -15.68
C ARG A 18 7.88 10.80 -14.18
N PHE A 19 7.96 9.69 -13.44
CA PHE A 19 8.28 9.72 -12.01
C PHE A 19 9.66 10.36 -11.77
N GLU A 20 10.68 9.94 -12.50
CA GLU A 20 12.04 10.46 -12.40
C GLU A 20 12.16 11.93 -12.84
N ALA A 21 11.37 12.34 -13.84
CA ALA A 21 11.28 13.74 -14.26
C ALA A 21 10.59 14.67 -13.24
N GLY A 22 10.04 14.12 -12.15
CA GLY A 22 9.42 14.91 -11.08
C GLY A 22 8.05 15.46 -11.44
N ALA A 23 7.26 14.73 -12.23
CA ALA A 23 5.89 15.11 -12.56
C ALA A 23 5.05 15.41 -11.30
N GLY A 24 4.14 16.38 -11.40
CA GLY A 24 3.21 16.68 -10.31
C GLY A 24 2.25 15.51 -10.05
N TRP A 25 1.79 15.32 -8.81
CA TRP A 25 0.99 14.14 -8.43
C TRP A 25 -0.25 13.95 -9.30
N ASN A 26 -1.07 15.00 -9.46
CA ASN A 26 -2.28 14.93 -10.30
C ASN A 26 -1.96 14.69 -11.77
N GLU A 27 -0.86 15.26 -12.28
CA GLU A 27 -0.43 15.05 -13.67
C GLU A 27 -0.05 13.59 -13.89
N PHE A 28 0.74 13.02 -12.96
CA PHE A 28 1.16 11.63 -13.00
C PHE A 28 -0.04 10.68 -12.94
N GLU A 29 -0.94 10.86 -11.96
CA GLU A 29 -2.12 10.01 -11.78
C GLU A 29 -3.02 10.02 -13.02
N ASN A 30 -3.34 11.21 -13.55
CA ASN A 30 -4.19 11.34 -14.72
C ASN A 30 -3.57 10.67 -15.95
N HIS A 31 -2.27 10.89 -16.18
CA HIS A 31 -1.56 10.25 -17.29
C HIS A 31 -1.51 8.73 -17.11
N ALA A 32 -1.07 8.26 -15.94
CA ALA A 32 -0.85 6.84 -15.68
C ALA A 32 -2.16 6.05 -15.82
N PHE A 33 -3.22 6.47 -15.14
CA PHE A 33 -4.47 5.73 -15.15
C PHE A 33 -5.26 5.90 -16.46
N GLY A 34 -5.07 7.01 -17.18
CA GLY A 34 -5.57 7.15 -18.55
C GLY A 34 -4.90 6.17 -19.52
N ARG A 35 -3.58 6.03 -19.45
CA ARG A 35 -2.81 5.11 -20.32
C ARG A 35 -3.07 3.64 -19.99
N ILE A 36 -3.19 3.31 -18.70
CA ILE A 36 -3.54 1.96 -18.27
C ILE A 36 -4.95 1.59 -18.75
N ALA A 37 -5.93 2.48 -18.59
CA ALA A 37 -7.29 2.25 -19.08
C ALA A 37 -7.26 2.01 -20.60
N ALA A 38 -6.63 2.89 -21.37
CA ALA A 38 -6.53 2.76 -22.83
C ALA A 38 -5.91 1.42 -23.26
N LEU A 39 -4.84 0.97 -22.59
CA LEU A 39 -4.18 -0.30 -22.89
C LEU A 39 -5.12 -1.50 -22.67
N TYR A 40 -5.74 -1.59 -21.50
CA TYR A 40 -6.54 -2.75 -21.13
C TYR A 40 -7.94 -2.75 -21.74
N ASP A 41 -8.54 -1.58 -21.94
CA ASP A 41 -9.81 -1.44 -22.67
C ASP A 41 -9.62 -1.87 -24.13
N GLY A 42 -8.50 -1.51 -24.76
CA GLY A 42 -8.13 -1.99 -26.10
C GLY A 42 -7.92 -3.50 -26.19
N ARG A 43 -7.65 -4.16 -25.05
CA ARG A 43 -7.52 -5.62 -24.92
C ARG A 43 -8.81 -6.31 -24.49
N GLY A 44 -9.90 -5.55 -24.27
CA GLY A 44 -11.16 -6.08 -23.76
C GLY A 44 -11.09 -6.63 -22.33
N VAL A 45 -10.07 -6.25 -21.56
CA VAL A 45 -9.88 -6.70 -20.18
C VAL A 45 -10.82 -5.92 -19.28
N ALA A 46 -11.59 -6.63 -18.45
CA ALA A 46 -12.52 -5.99 -17.53
C ALA A 46 -11.76 -5.10 -16.53
N ARG A 47 -12.35 -3.97 -16.13
CA ARG A 47 -11.71 -3.04 -15.20
C ARG A 47 -11.31 -3.72 -13.87
N ALA A 48 -12.14 -4.63 -13.34
CA ALA A 48 -11.81 -5.37 -12.12
C ALA A 48 -10.56 -6.25 -12.26
N GLU A 49 -10.22 -6.69 -13.47
CA GLU A 49 -9.02 -7.46 -13.77
C GLU A 49 -7.81 -6.54 -14.01
N SER A 50 -7.99 -5.42 -14.71
CA SER A 50 -6.90 -4.47 -14.96
C SER A 50 -6.32 -3.88 -13.66
N LEU A 51 -7.16 -3.68 -12.63
CA LEU A 51 -6.73 -3.27 -11.28
C LEU A 51 -5.76 -4.28 -10.61
N LYS A 52 -5.75 -5.54 -11.05
CA LYS A 52 -4.90 -6.59 -10.45
C LYS A 52 -3.55 -6.73 -11.15
N THR A 53 -3.37 -6.08 -12.30
CA THR A 53 -2.19 -6.21 -13.16
C THR A 53 -0.94 -5.61 -12.53
N ALA A 54 0.23 -6.09 -12.95
CA ALA A 54 1.51 -5.57 -12.48
C ALA A 54 1.70 -4.09 -12.85
N VAL A 55 1.31 -3.69 -14.06
CA VAL A 55 1.38 -2.28 -14.51
C VAL A 55 0.57 -1.37 -13.60
N TYR A 56 -0.65 -1.76 -13.24
CA TYR A 56 -1.50 -0.97 -12.34
C TYR A 56 -0.87 -0.82 -10.95
N ARG A 57 -0.31 -1.90 -10.39
CA ARG A 57 0.36 -1.86 -9.08
C ARG A 57 1.61 -0.97 -9.09
N ILE A 58 2.39 -1.01 -10.16
CA ILE A 58 3.56 -0.14 -10.34
C ILE A 58 3.12 1.33 -10.39
N ALA A 59 2.09 1.66 -11.18
CA ALA A 59 1.57 3.02 -11.24
C ALA A 59 1.09 3.54 -9.88
N GLN A 60 0.37 2.70 -9.11
CA GLN A 60 -0.05 3.04 -7.76
C GLN A 60 1.12 3.30 -6.81
N ASP A 61 2.17 2.47 -6.87
CA ASP A 61 3.36 2.66 -6.04
C ASP A 61 4.07 3.99 -6.37
N LEU A 62 4.33 4.25 -7.66
CA LEU A 62 4.96 5.48 -8.11
C LEU A 62 4.11 6.72 -7.76
N GLY A 63 2.81 6.68 -8.02
CA GLY A 63 1.87 7.75 -7.68
C GLY A 63 1.83 8.01 -6.18
N GLY A 64 1.80 6.94 -5.37
CA GLY A 64 1.88 7.02 -3.91
C GLY A 64 3.17 7.70 -3.43
N ARG A 65 4.33 7.36 -4.00
CA ARG A 65 5.61 8.00 -3.68
C ARG A 65 5.61 9.49 -4.02
N ILE A 66 5.06 9.89 -5.17
CA ILE A 66 4.92 11.31 -5.54
C ILE A 66 4.00 12.02 -4.53
N GLY A 67 2.84 11.42 -4.23
CA GLY A 67 1.88 11.96 -3.27
C GLY A 67 2.47 12.14 -1.87
N ILE A 68 3.31 11.20 -1.42
CA ILE A 68 4.03 11.31 -0.15
C ILE A 68 5.05 12.44 -0.20
N LYS A 69 5.88 12.50 -1.24
CA LYS A 69 6.89 13.56 -1.40
C LYS A 69 6.26 14.96 -1.47
N ALA A 70 5.08 15.06 -2.07
CA ALA A 70 4.32 16.30 -2.19
C ALA A 70 3.47 16.63 -0.94
N GLY A 71 3.42 15.75 0.07
CA GLY A 71 2.64 15.94 1.29
C GLY A 71 1.13 15.71 1.15
N TYR A 72 0.67 15.23 -0.01
CA TYR A 72 -0.74 14.92 -0.25
C TYR A 72 -1.16 13.56 0.32
N VAL A 73 -0.21 12.63 0.43
CA VAL A 73 -0.42 11.28 0.98
C VAL A 73 0.45 11.14 2.21
N ARG A 74 -0.11 10.68 3.33
CA ARG A 74 0.71 10.36 4.50
C ARG A 74 1.49 9.07 4.27
N MET A 75 2.62 8.91 4.96
CA MET A 75 3.25 7.60 5.04
C MET A 75 2.33 6.57 5.74
N PRO A 76 2.31 5.31 5.25
CA PRO A 76 1.71 4.21 5.98
C PRO A 76 2.33 4.06 7.37
N ASP A 77 1.51 3.65 8.35
CA ASP A 77 1.98 3.29 9.69
C ASP A 77 1.50 1.89 10.07
N TYR A 78 1.89 1.41 11.27
CA TYR A 78 1.52 0.07 11.74
C TYR A 78 0.01 -0.19 11.76
N ARG A 79 -0.83 0.86 11.79
CA ARG A 79 -2.29 0.73 11.81
C ARG A 79 -2.83 0.32 10.45
N ASP A 80 -2.13 0.69 9.37
CA ASP A 80 -2.46 0.25 8.02
C ASP A 80 -2.23 -1.24 7.87
N GLU A 81 -1.08 -1.73 8.37
CA GLU A 81 -0.80 -3.16 8.41
C GLU A 81 -1.80 -3.91 9.30
N LEU A 82 -2.16 -3.34 10.44
CA LEU A 82 -3.18 -3.91 11.32
C LEU A 82 -4.54 -4.01 10.62
N ALA A 83 -4.95 -2.98 9.88
CA ALA A 83 -6.20 -2.98 9.12
C ALA A 83 -6.19 -4.05 8.02
N VAL A 84 -5.07 -4.19 7.29
CA VAL A 84 -4.88 -5.22 6.27
C VAL A 84 -4.92 -6.62 6.87
N LEU A 85 -4.24 -6.82 8.00
CA LEU A 85 -4.24 -8.10 8.74
C LEU A 85 -5.66 -8.50 9.13
N ILE A 86 -6.42 -7.58 9.74
CA ILE A 86 -7.81 -7.80 10.13
C ILE A 86 -8.65 -8.20 8.93
N GLN A 87 -8.56 -7.46 7.82
CA GLN A 87 -9.34 -7.71 6.62
C GLN A 87 -9.01 -9.07 5.98
N ARG A 88 -7.74 -9.47 5.98
CA ARG A 88 -7.29 -10.69 5.30
C ARG A 88 -7.55 -11.96 6.10
N GLN A 89 -7.46 -11.90 7.43
CA GLN A 89 -7.39 -13.11 8.26
C GLN A 89 -8.56 -13.30 9.21
N PHE A 90 -9.42 -12.28 9.36
CA PHE A 90 -10.53 -12.32 10.31
C PHE A 90 -11.80 -11.93 9.58
N LYS A 91 -12.93 -12.58 9.92
CA LYS A 91 -14.24 -12.28 9.33
C LYS A 91 -14.75 -10.91 9.76
N SER A 92 -14.29 -10.42 10.91
CA SER A 92 -14.70 -9.13 11.47
C SER A 92 -13.68 -8.59 12.48
N ARG A 93 -13.75 -7.27 12.75
CA ARG A 93 -13.01 -6.63 13.85
C ARG A 93 -13.31 -7.27 15.20
N ARG A 94 -14.57 -7.67 15.44
CA ARG A 94 -15.00 -8.35 16.66
C ARG A 94 -14.32 -9.72 16.85
N GLU A 95 -14.13 -10.47 15.77
CA GLU A 95 -13.39 -11.73 15.82
C GLU A 95 -11.90 -11.49 16.14
N PHE A 96 -11.29 -10.50 15.50
CA PHE A 96 -9.92 -10.09 15.80
C PHE A 96 -9.76 -9.69 17.27
N CYS A 97 -10.65 -8.82 17.80
CA CYS A 97 -10.67 -8.42 19.20
C CYS A 97 -10.80 -9.61 20.15
N ARG A 98 -11.63 -10.59 19.82
CA ARG A 98 -11.80 -11.80 20.62
C ARG A 98 -10.53 -12.65 20.69
N ARG A 99 -9.79 -12.77 19.59
CA ARG A 99 -8.56 -13.57 19.52
C ARG A 99 -7.36 -12.87 20.13
N THR A 100 -7.29 -11.55 20.04
CA THR A 100 -6.19 -10.74 20.60
C THR A 100 -6.45 -10.31 22.04
N GLY A 101 -7.71 -10.26 22.49
CA GLY A 101 -8.13 -9.72 23.77
C GLY A 101 -8.14 -8.18 23.84
N LEU A 102 -7.99 -7.50 22.69
CA LEU A 102 -8.17 -6.06 22.59
C LEU A 102 -9.66 -5.71 22.64
N SER A 103 -10.02 -4.60 23.30
CA SER A 103 -11.40 -4.11 23.25
C SER A 103 -11.73 -3.52 21.87
N GLU A 104 -12.99 -3.67 21.44
CA GLU A 104 -13.46 -3.13 20.15
C GLU A 104 -13.39 -1.60 20.11
N ASP A 105 -13.63 -0.93 21.24
CA ASP A 105 -13.49 0.52 21.39
C ASP A 105 -12.03 0.96 21.20
N MET A 106 -11.10 0.24 21.85
CA MET A 106 -9.68 0.53 21.71
C MET A 106 -9.22 0.36 20.27
N LEU A 107 -9.56 -0.77 19.65
CA LEU A 107 -9.21 -1.01 18.25
C LEU A 107 -9.79 0.07 17.33
N SER A 108 -11.05 0.47 17.54
CA SER A 108 -11.69 1.52 16.75
C SER A 108 -10.96 2.86 16.88
N HIS A 109 -10.57 3.26 18.09
CA HIS A 109 -9.78 4.47 18.32
C HIS A 109 -8.38 4.40 17.70
N VAL A 110 -7.72 3.24 17.73
CA VAL A 110 -6.39 3.05 17.12
C VAL A 110 -6.48 3.15 15.60
N LEU A 111 -7.42 2.45 14.98
CA LEU A 111 -7.62 2.49 13.51
C LEU A 111 -8.06 3.89 13.04
N ALA A 112 -8.81 4.63 13.87
CA ALA A 112 -9.17 6.02 13.61
C ALA A 112 -8.05 7.03 13.94
N ARG A 113 -6.85 6.56 14.30
CA ARG A 113 -5.68 7.35 14.73
C ARG A 113 -5.93 8.32 15.89
N ARG A 114 -6.93 8.04 16.72
CA ARG A 114 -7.22 8.84 17.92
C ARG A 114 -6.38 8.40 19.11
N LYS A 115 -5.85 7.18 19.09
CA LYS A 115 -5.01 6.60 20.14
C LYS A 115 -3.90 5.73 19.54
N HIS A 116 -2.91 5.40 20.37
CA HIS A 116 -1.85 4.44 20.07
C HIS A 116 -1.97 3.27 21.05
N LEU A 117 -1.66 2.05 20.59
CA LEU A 117 -1.39 0.94 21.51
C LEU A 117 0.03 1.12 22.08
N SER A 118 0.21 0.75 23.36
CA SER A 118 1.57 0.58 23.87
C SER A 118 2.24 -0.57 23.13
N MET A 119 3.58 -0.51 23.01
CA MET A 119 4.35 -1.58 22.36
C MET A 119 4.11 -2.94 23.01
N GLU A 120 4.02 -2.97 24.34
CA GLU A 120 3.69 -4.16 25.12
C GLU A 120 2.29 -4.71 24.75
N SER A 121 1.27 -3.85 24.77
CA SER A 121 -0.10 -4.25 24.41
C SER A 121 -0.19 -4.77 22.97
N LEU A 122 0.53 -4.13 22.04
CA LEU A 122 0.57 -4.54 20.64
C LEU A 122 1.29 -5.89 20.49
N THR A 123 2.44 -6.06 21.17
CA THR A 123 3.21 -7.31 21.15
C THR A 123 2.39 -8.47 21.71
N ASP A 124 1.74 -8.29 22.86
CA ASP A 124 0.92 -9.33 23.47
C ASP A 124 -0.30 -9.69 22.61
N ALA A 125 -0.98 -8.68 22.07
CA ALA A 125 -2.14 -8.87 21.20
C ALA A 125 -1.76 -9.65 19.94
N LEU A 126 -0.66 -9.28 19.28
CA LEU A 126 -0.17 -9.94 18.07
C LEU A 126 0.39 -11.33 18.36
N GLY A 127 1.07 -11.52 19.49
CA GLY A 127 1.60 -12.83 19.92
C GLY A 127 0.49 -13.88 20.04
N ARG A 128 -0.69 -13.51 20.55
CA ARG A 128 -1.85 -14.41 20.67
C ARG A 128 -2.40 -14.93 19.33
N ILE A 129 -2.10 -14.23 18.24
CA ILE A 129 -2.52 -14.61 16.88
C ILE A 129 -1.33 -15.07 16.02
N GLY A 130 -0.17 -15.31 16.63
CA GLY A 130 1.01 -15.87 15.96
C GLY A 130 1.88 -14.86 15.22
N TYR A 131 1.82 -13.58 15.59
CA TYR A 131 2.61 -12.51 14.99
C TYR A 131 3.64 -11.97 15.98
N THR A 132 4.78 -11.52 15.44
CA THR A 132 5.80 -10.78 16.19
C THR A 132 6.04 -9.42 15.54
N LEU A 133 6.39 -8.43 16.36
CA LEU A 133 6.92 -7.17 15.85
C LEU A 133 8.37 -7.36 15.43
N GLN A 134 8.78 -6.65 14.37
CA GLN A 134 10.15 -6.64 13.86
C GLN A 134 10.60 -5.21 13.62
N ILE A 135 11.90 -4.97 13.75
CA ILE A 135 12.54 -3.72 13.36
C ILE A 135 13.04 -3.92 11.92
N THR A 136 12.61 -3.04 11.02
CA THR A 136 12.98 -3.06 9.61
C THR A 136 13.75 -1.78 9.28
N PRO A 137 14.84 -1.85 8.49
CA PRO A 137 15.51 -0.65 8.00
C PRO A 137 14.51 0.28 7.30
N THR A 138 14.63 1.58 7.54
CA THR A 138 13.93 2.56 6.70
C THR A 138 14.71 2.68 5.39
N HIS A 139 14.01 2.86 4.26
CA HIS A 139 14.66 3.08 2.95
C HIS A 139 15.65 4.26 2.93
N ALA A 140 15.60 5.16 3.92
CA ALA A 140 16.58 6.23 4.10
C ALA A 140 17.94 5.74 4.63
N ALA A 141 17.99 4.63 5.36
CA ALA A 141 19.21 4.07 5.92
C ALA A 141 20.02 3.27 4.88
N GLU A 142 19.36 2.61 3.92
CA GLU A 142 20.03 1.86 2.85
C GLU A 142 20.70 2.76 1.80
N ALA A 143 20.16 3.96 1.58
CA ALA A 143 20.73 4.94 0.63
C ALA A 143 22.01 5.63 1.14
N ALA A 144 22.39 5.41 2.41
CA ALA A 144 23.60 5.97 3.00
C ALA A 144 24.82 5.02 2.92
N GLU A 145 24.65 3.80 2.41
CA GLU A 145 25.70 2.78 2.29
C GLU A 145 26.12 2.47 0.84
N HIS A 146 25.61 3.23 -0.14
CA HIS A 146 25.98 3.14 -1.56
C HIS A 146 26.32 4.51 -2.14
#